data_AF-A0A538CE32-F1
#
_entry.id   AF-A0A538CE32-F1
#
_cell.length_a   1.000
_cell.length_b   1.000
_cell.length_c   1.000
_cell.angle_alpha   90.00
_cell.angle_beta   90.00
_cell.angle_gamma   90.00
#
_symmetry.space_group_name_H-M   'P 1'
#
loop_
_entity.id
_entity.type
_entity.pdbx_description
1 polymer ?
#
loop_
_entity_poly.entity_id
_entity_poly.type
_entity_poly.pdbx_seq_one_letter_code
_entity_poly.pdbx_strand_id
1 'polypeptide(L)' 'MVAEGATNREIGERLFMAEKTASVHVSRILAKLDVRSRTEAAAVAHRHGLARV' A
#
# COMPACT_ATOMS: atom_id res chain seq x y z
N MET A 1 -3.80 -0.99 5.04
CA MET A 1 -2.36 -1.34 5.18
C MET A 1 -1.41 -0.40 4.43
N VAL A 2 -1.41 -0.36 3.08
CA VAL A 2 -0.52 0.58 2.35
C VAL A 2 -0.90 2.03 2.64
N ALA A 3 -2.20 2.36 2.56
CA ALA A 3 -2.73 3.66 2.91
C ALA A 3 -2.64 4.01 4.41
N GLU A 4 -2.40 3.01 5.26
CA GLU A 4 -2.19 3.17 6.71
C GLU A 4 -0.69 3.32 7.07
N GLY A 5 0.20 3.36 6.06
CA GLY A 5 1.64 3.53 6.28
C GLY A 5 2.40 2.24 6.61
N ALA A 6 1.78 1.06 6.54
CA ALA A 6 2.45 -0.21 6.83
C ALA A 6 3.63 -0.47 5.86
N THR A 7 4.73 -0.98 6.42
CA THR A 7 5.91 -1.45 5.69
C THR A 7 5.62 -2.73 4.92
N ASN A 8 6.50 -3.10 3.97
CA ASN A 8 6.32 -4.37 3.23
C ASN A 8 6.42 -5.58 4.16
N ARG A 9 7.29 -5.49 5.17
CA ARG A 9 7.43 -6.51 6.21
C ARG A 9 6.14 -6.69 7.01
N GLU A 10 5.56 -5.61 7.53
CA GLU A 10 4.28 -5.67 8.26
C GLU A 10 3.14 -6.18 7.38
N ILE A 11 3.10 -5.80 6.10
CA ILE A 11 2.14 -6.33 5.12
C ILE A 11 2.35 -7.84 4.94
N GLY A 12 3.60 -8.28 4.79
CA GLY A 12 3.94 -9.69 4.67
C GLY A 12 3.51 -10.50 5.90
N GLU A 13 3.83 -10.01 7.10
CA GLU A 13 3.46 -10.64 8.36
C GLU A 13 1.94 -10.78 8.51
N ARG A 14 1.17 -9.71 8.26
CA ARG A 14 -0.31 -9.75 8.39
C ARG A 14 -1.00 -10.59 7.33
N LEU A 15 -0.41 -10.73 6.16
CA LEU A 15 -0.97 -11.48 5.02
C LEU A 15 -0.31 -12.86 4.82
N PHE A 16 0.51 -13.31 5.78
CA PHE A 16 1.21 -14.60 5.74
C PHE A 16 2.02 -14.81 4.44
N MET A 17 2.75 -13.78 4.00
CA MET A 17 3.58 -13.82 2.79
C MET A 17 4.96 -13.20 3.00
N ALA A 18 5.91 -13.57 2.14
CA ALA A 18 7.24 -12.98 2.16
C ALA A 18 7.20 -11.46 1.87
N GLU A 19 8.10 -10.70 2.52
CA GLU A 19 8.24 -9.25 2.30
C GLU A 19 8.42 -8.89 0.82
N LYS A 20 9.18 -9.70 0.08
CA LYS A 20 9.39 -9.51 -1.37
C LYS A 20 8.09 -9.63 -2.16
N THR A 21 7.20 -10.54 -1.77
CA THR A 21 5.88 -10.68 -2.40
C THR A 21 5.03 -9.44 -2.13
N ALA A 22 4.99 -8.99 -0.87
CA ALA A 22 4.32 -7.75 -0.49
C ALA A 22 4.85 -6.54 -1.29
N SER A 23 6.17 -6.42 -1.47
CA SER A 23 6.76 -5.30 -2.22
C SER A 23 6.28 -5.24 -3.67
N VAL A 24 6.17 -6.40 -4.34
CA VAL A 24 5.69 -6.48 -5.72
C VAL A 24 4.22 -6.04 -5.80
N HIS A 25 3.38 -6.43 -4.83
CA HIS A 25 2.00 -5.97 -4.77
C HIS A 25 1.91 -4.46 -4.54
N VAL A 26 2.70 -3.90 -3.62
CA VAL A 26 2.74 -2.45 -3.38
C VAL A 26 3.15 -1.70 -4.65
N SER A 27 4.22 -2.10 -5.34
CA SER A 27 4.64 -1.45 -6.60
C SER A 27 3.53 -1.48 -7.67
N ARG A 28 2.81 -2.60 -7.81
CA ARG A 28 1.69 -2.71 -8.75
C ARG A 28 0.50 -1.83 -8.36
N ILE A 29 0.21 -1.69 -7.06
CA ILE A 29 -0.83 -0.78 -6.57
C ILE A 29 -0.46 0.67 -6.91
N LEU A 30 0.77 1.08 -6.62
CA LEU A 30 1.24 2.44 -6.94
C LEU A 30 1.12 2.74 -8.45
N ALA A 31 1.55 1.79 -9.30
CA ALA A 31 1.44 1.92 -10.75
C ALA A 31 -0.03 2.02 -11.22
N LYS A 32 -0.94 1.22 -10.66
CA LYS A 32 -2.38 1.26 -11.01
C LYS A 32 -3.07 2.54 -10.56
N LEU A 33 -2.58 3.16 -9.50
CA LEU A 33 -3.09 4.42 -8.97
C LEU A 33 -2.40 5.64 -9.57
N ASP A 34 -1.42 5.44 -10.46
CA ASP A 34 -0.58 6.49 -11.05
C ASP A 34 0.08 7.41 -10.01
N VAL A 35 0.63 6.80 -8.96
CA VAL A 35 1.32 7.51 -7.87
C VAL A 35 2.73 6.96 -7.66
N ARG A 36 3.60 7.79 -7.08
CA ARG A 36 5.03 7.49 -6.89
C ARG A 36 5.36 7.06 -5.47
N SER A 37 4.46 7.32 -4.52
CA SER A 37 4.71 7.08 -3.10
C SER A 37 3.51 6.49 -2.37
N ARG A 38 3.77 5.82 -1.25
CA ARG A 38 2.72 5.33 -0.33
C ARG A 38 1.89 6.48 0.24
N THR A 39 2.50 7.63 0.47
CA THR A 39 1.82 8.85 0.94
C THR A 39 0.81 9.34 -0.10
N GLU A 40 1.20 9.39 -1.37
CA GLU A 40 0.25 9.72 -2.45
C GLU A 40 -0.87 8.68 -2.55
N ALA A 41 -0.55 7.39 -2.43
CA ALA A 41 -1.56 6.32 -2.41
C ALA A 41 -2.53 6.48 -1.23
N ALA A 42 -2.06 6.87 -0.05
CA ALA A 42 -2.90 7.16 1.11
C ALA A 42 -3.83 8.36 0.85
N ALA A 43 -3.30 9.42 0.22
CA ALA A 43 -4.11 10.59 -0.16
C ALA A 43 -5.19 10.23 -1.20
N VAL A 44 -4.87 9.38 -2.18
CA VAL A 44 -5.85 8.82 -3.13
C VAL A 44 -6.92 8.02 -2.37
N ALA A 45 -6.52 7.10 -1.52
CA ALA A 45 -7.44 6.27 -0.75
C ALA A 45 -8.39 7.11 0.12
N HIS A 46 -7.90 8.17 0.76
CA HIS A 46 -8.73 9.10 1.54
C HIS A 46 -9.74 9.85 0.65
N ARG A 47 -9.30 10.41 -0.48
CA ARG A 47 -10.20 11.13 -1.41
C ARG A 47 -11.32 10.24 -1.97
N HIS A 48 -11.07 8.94 -2.11
CA HIS A 48 -12.05 7.98 -2.61
C HIS A 48 -12.83 7.25 -1.51
N GLY A 49 -12.64 7.59 -0.22
CA GLY A 49 -13.33 6.93 0.90
C GLY A 49 -12.91 5.47 1.13
N LEU A 50 -11.76 5.06 0.57
CA LEU A 50 -11.20 3.71 0.67
C LEU A 50 -10.35 3.50 1.93
N ALA A 51 -9.96 4.58 2.60
CA ALA A 51 -9.26 4.57 3.87
C ALA A 51 -9.75 5.72 4.74
N ARG A 52 -9.85 5.47 6.05
CA ARG A 52 -9.98 6.53 7.07
C ARG A 52 -8.57 6.86 7.52
N VAL A 53 -8.16 8.12 7.33
CA VAL A 53 -6.90 8.65 7.85
C VAL A 53 -7.17 9.19 9.25
#